data_AF-A0A948UNT5-F1
#
_entry.id   AF-A0A948UNT5-F1
#
_cell.length_a   1.000
_cell.length_b   1.000
_cell.length_c   1.000
_cell.angle_alpha   90.00
_cell.angle_beta   90.00
_cell.angle_gamma   90.00
#
_symmetry.space_group_name_H-M   'P 1'
#
loop_
_entity.id
_entity.type
_entity.pdbx_description
1 polymer ?
#
loop_
_entity_poly.entity_id
_entity_poly.type
_entity_poly.pdbx_seq_one_letter_code
_entity_poly.pdbx_strand_id
1 'polypeptide(L)'
;MFKFNTISSKIKILGALLVVLMLSVIVTTIYLNQQNAKDALLINIAGKQRMLTQKISKNIFYIHYSSNKDFYELNAAVDEFISGLNTLKHGEQDRGIASAPTPKIAEQLKQVSLLWNDFHEDIQNFKLHLNANDADKEVQLNHIVTSIYKNNTILLDNVDKLVTMYTLYSESKTEYIKTFQYISAFALLLIFIYALVQLRLIESHVDEFMEYSKRLINEESTEKIQPLNINAESEILEVSDTINCFIKKINSAMDYSNEALLQSQNAALKLEEITDEFDTILDELKDKSLSSKYLNNSEDIAIASAEGLIKSTKKLQNLKEELEKLTKSCQTSSI
;
A
#
# COMPACT_ATOMS: atom_id res chain seq x y z
N MET A 1 11.88 -17.16 16.99
CA MET A 1 12.57 -17.00 15.69
C MET A 1 11.61 -16.26 14.77
N PHE A 2 11.91 -15.02 14.38
CA PHE A 2 11.03 -14.26 13.47
C PHE A 2 11.00 -14.98 12.11
N LYS A 3 9.86 -15.57 11.74
CA LYS A 3 9.67 -16.20 10.42
C LYS A 3 9.48 -15.07 9.40
N PHE A 4 10.50 -14.80 8.59
CA PHE A 4 10.49 -13.68 7.62
C PHE A 4 9.63 -13.94 6.35
N ASN A 5 9.08 -15.14 6.19
CA ASN A 5 8.29 -15.54 5.01
C ASN A 5 6.90 -16.07 5.36
N THR A 6 6.21 -15.38 6.28
CA THR A 6 4.81 -15.70 6.62
C THR A 6 3.84 -14.99 5.69
N ILE A 7 2.73 -15.64 5.33
CA ILE A 7 1.60 -15.02 4.61
C ILE A 7 1.15 -13.74 5.33
N SER A 8 0.98 -13.82 6.66
CA SER A 8 0.52 -12.69 7.47
C SER A 8 1.45 -11.48 7.39
N SER A 9 2.77 -11.69 7.48
CA SER A 9 3.73 -10.58 7.41
C SER A 9 3.78 -9.94 6.03
N LYS A 10 3.73 -10.74 4.93
CA LYS A 10 3.69 -10.20 3.56
C LYS A 10 2.48 -9.28 3.36
N ILE A 11 1.29 -9.73 3.77
CA ILE A 11 0.05 -8.95 3.65
C ILE A 11 0.11 -7.69 4.52
N LYS A 12 0.55 -7.80 5.78
CA LYS A 12 0.64 -6.65 6.70
C LYS A 12 1.62 -5.58 6.19
N ILE A 13 2.78 -5.97 5.70
CA ILE A 13 3.78 -5.04 5.19
C ILE A 13 3.26 -4.32 3.94
N LEU A 14 2.70 -5.06 2.98
CA LEU A 14 2.13 -4.48 1.76
C LEU A 14 0.95 -3.54 2.06
N GLY A 15 0.05 -3.97 2.94
CA GLY A 15 -1.09 -3.16 3.37
C GLY A 15 -0.66 -1.88 4.09
N ALA A 16 0.29 -1.99 5.03
CA ALA A 16 0.82 -0.82 5.74
C ALA A 16 1.50 0.16 4.77
N LEU A 17 2.31 -0.34 3.84
CA LEU A 17 2.99 0.48 2.83
C LEU A 17 1.98 1.22 1.94
N LEU A 18 0.93 0.54 1.47
CA LEU A 18 -0.16 1.16 0.69
C LEU A 18 -0.86 2.26 1.48
N VAL A 19 -1.24 1.99 2.73
CA VAL A 19 -1.94 2.97 3.58
C VAL A 19 -1.08 4.19 3.85
N VAL A 20 0.19 4.01 4.22
CA VAL A 20 1.12 5.12 4.47
C VAL A 20 1.28 5.98 3.22
N LEU A 21 1.45 5.35 2.05
CA LEU A 21 1.67 6.08 0.81
C LEU A 21 0.39 6.80 0.35
N MET A 22 -0.79 6.20 0.53
CA MET A 22 -2.08 6.87 0.32
C MET A 22 -2.26 8.09 1.26
N LEU A 23 -1.98 7.93 2.55
CA LEU A 23 -2.07 9.04 3.52
C LEU A 23 -1.13 10.18 3.15
N SER A 24 0.09 9.88 2.72
CA SER A 24 1.05 10.87 2.23
C SER A 24 0.49 11.69 1.06
N VAL A 25 -0.14 11.02 0.08
CA VAL A 25 -0.80 11.70 -1.06
C VAL A 25 -1.97 12.58 -0.59
N ILE A 26 -2.80 12.09 0.34
CA ILE A 26 -3.94 12.85 0.87
C ILE A 26 -3.47 14.10 1.60
N VAL A 27 -2.50 13.96 2.51
CA VAL A 27 -1.95 15.08 3.31
C VAL A 27 -1.32 16.14 2.41
N THR A 28 -0.51 15.73 1.43
CA THR A 28 0.11 16.67 0.48
C THR A 28 -0.94 17.38 -0.40
N THR A 29 -2.04 16.70 -0.76
CA THR A 29 -3.16 17.29 -1.50
C THR A 29 -3.89 18.35 -0.66
N ILE A 30 -4.17 18.07 0.61
CA ILE A 30 -4.80 19.04 1.52
C ILE A 30 -3.90 20.26 1.67
N TYR A 31 -2.60 20.05 1.88
CA TYR A 31 -1.61 21.12 1.97
C TYR A 31 -1.58 22.00 0.71
N LEU A 32 -1.56 21.39 -0.48
CA LEU A 32 -1.59 22.10 -1.76
C LEU A 32 -2.87 22.93 -1.92
N ASN A 33 -4.02 22.38 -1.56
CA ASN A 33 -5.30 23.10 -1.66
C ASN A 33 -5.33 24.34 -0.74
N GLN A 34 -4.84 24.22 0.49
CA GLN A 34 -4.75 25.36 1.41
C GLN A 34 -3.80 26.44 0.87
N GLN A 35 -2.67 26.02 0.29
CA GLN A 35 -1.70 26.94 -0.30
C GLN A 35 -2.29 27.67 -1.51
N ASN A 36 -2.98 26.96 -2.40
CA ASN A 36 -3.62 27.53 -3.59
C ASN A 36 -4.68 28.58 -3.21
N ALA A 37 -5.44 28.36 -2.15
CA ALA A 37 -6.44 29.32 -1.68
C ALA A 37 -5.80 30.66 -1.26
N LYS A 38 -4.65 30.61 -0.56
CA LYS A 38 -3.91 31.81 -0.14
C LYS A 38 -3.27 32.53 -1.33
N ASP A 39 -2.70 31.77 -2.26
CA ASP A 39 -2.08 32.35 -3.45
C ASP A 39 -3.12 33.00 -4.38
N ALA A 40 -4.30 32.39 -4.51
CA ALA A 40 -5.42 32.96 -5.25
C ALA A 40 -5.90 34.30 -4.64
N LEU A 41 -5.91 34.40 -3.31
CA LEU A 41 -6.23 35.65 -2.62
C LEU A 41 -5.21 36.75 -2.92
N LEU A 42 -3.91 36.43 -2.88
CA LEU A 42 -2.83 37.37 -3.23
C LEU A 42 -2.93 37.84 -4.68
N ILE A 43 -3.15 36.92 -5.62
CA ILE A 43 -3.34 37.24 -7.04
C ILE A 43 -4.57 38.13 -7.23
N ASN A 44 -5.66 37.88 -6.51
CA ASN A 44 -6.86 38.72 -6.57
C ASN A 44 -6.61 40.14 -6.02
N ILE A 45 -5.88 40.28 -4.90
CA ILE A 45 -5.51 41.59 -4.35
C ILE A 45 -4.64 42.37 -5.35
N ALA A 46 -3.61 41.72 -5.92
CA ALA A 46 -2.76 42.31 -6.94
C ALA A 46 -3.55 42.65 -8.21
N GLY A 47 -4.47 41.77 -8.63
CA GLY A 47 -5.34 41.99 -9.78
C GLY A 47 -6.27 43.19 -9.59
N LYS A 48 -6.82 43.37 -8.38
CA LYS A 48 -7.61 44.55 -8.00
C LYS A 48 -6.83 45.85 -8.14
N GLN A 49 -5.52 45.84 -7.85
CA GLN A 49 -4.69 47.04 -8.00
C GLN A 49 -4.75 47.57 -9.46
N ARG A 50 -4.74 46.70 -10.48
CA ARG A 50 -4.90 47.11 -11.90
C ARG A 50 -6.20 47.88 -12.11
N MET A 51 -7.31 47.30 -11.66
CA MET A 51 -8.64 47.94 -11.77
C MET A 51 -8.69 49.26 -11.01
N LEU A 52 -8.08 49.34 -9.84
CA LEU A 52 -8.08 50.54 -9.00
C LEU A 52 -7.30 51.69 -9.65
N THR A 53 -6.16 51.44 -10.31
CA THR A 53 -5.45 52.50 -11.09
C THR A 53 -6.39 53.16 -12.11
N GLN A 54 -7.11 52.33 -12.88
CA GLN A 54 -8.05 52.81 -13.89
C GLN A 54 -9.28 53.48 -13.28
N LYS A 55 -9.82 52.92 -12.18
CA LYS A 55 -10.97 53.48 -11.49
C LYS A 55 -10.66 54.86 -10.91
N ILE A 56 -9.47 55.06 -10.37
CA ILE A 56 -8.97 56.34 -9.87
C ILE A 56 -8.90 57.36 -11.01
N SER A 57 -8.20 57.04 -12.11
CA SER A 57 -8.10 57.95 -13.27
C SER A 57 -9.46 58.27 -13.89
N LYS A 58 -10.33 57.27 -14.03
CA LYS A 58 -11.70 57.47 -14.53
C LYS A 58 -12.48 58.47 -13.67
N ASN A 59 -12.41 58.32 -12.35
CA ASN A 59 -13.09 59.25 -11.44
C ASN A 59 -12.52 60.67 -11.55
N ILE A 60 -11.20 60.82 -11.67
CA ILE A 60 -10.57 62.14 -11.85
C ILE A 60 -11.03 62.78 -13.15
N PHE A 61 -11.03 62.05 -14.28
CA PHE A 61 -11.51 62.58 -15.55
C PHE A 61 -13.00 62.96 -15.50
N TYR A 62 -13.82 62.14 -14.85
CA TYR A 62 -15.24 62.46 -14.67
C TYR A 62 -15.45 63.72 -13.82
N ILE A 63 -14.76 63.85 -12.68
CA ILE A 63 -14.81 65.01 -11.80
C ILE A 63 -14.34 66.27 -12.55
N HIS A 64 -13.24 66.15 -13.30
CA HIS A 64 -12.70 67.25 -14.10
C HIS A 64 -13.69 67.75 -15.15
N TYR A 65 -14.32 66.83 -15.89
CA TYR A 65 -15.24 67.18 -16.97
C TYR A 65 -16.62 67.63 -16.47
N SER A 66 -17.19 66.92 -15.49
CA SER A 66 -18.53 67.22 -14.96
C SER A 66 -18.55 68.42 -14.00
N SER A 67 -17.38 68.88 -13.54
CA SER A 67 -17.24 69.85 -12.44
C SER A 67 -17.94 69.42 -11.14
N ASN A 68 -18.33 68.14 -11.00
CA ASN A 68 -18.89 67.58 -9.79
C ASN A 68 -17.76 67.32 -8.78
N LYS A 69 -17.79 68.02 -7.64
CA LYS A 69 -16.76 67.95 -6.60
C LYS A 69 -16.97 66.81 -5.59
N ASP A 70 -17.68 65.76 -5.99
CA ASP A 70 -17.82 64.55 -5.18
C ASP A 70 -16.57 63.67 -5.32
N PHE A 71 -15.81 63.54 -4.24
CA PHE A 71 -14.61 62.72 -4.16
C PHE A 71 -14.84 61.37 -3.47
N TYR A 72 -16.07 61.02 -3.12
CA TYR A 72 -16.35 59.81 -2.34
C TYR A 72 -15.82 58.55 -3.02
N GLU A 73 -16.18 58.30 -4.29
CA GLU A 73 -15.71 57.13 -5.03
C GLU A 73 -14.20 57.14 -5.28
N LEU A 74 -13.62 58.33 -5.49
CA LEU A 74 -12.18 58.51 -5.68
C LEU A 74 -11.41 58.15 -4.41
N ASN A 75 -11.83 58.69 -3.27
CA ASN A 75 -11.20 58.43 -1.97
C ASN A 75 -11.31 56.95 -1.61
N ALA A 76 -12.49 56.35 -1.77
CA ALA A 76 -12.68 54.92 -1.52
C ALA A 76 -11.74 54.05 -2.37
N ALA A 77 -11.55 54.39 -3.65
CA ALA A 77 -10.63 53.66 -4.53
C ALA A 77 -9.15 53.86 -4.14
N VAL A 78 -8.77 55.07 -3.72
CA VAL A 78 -7.43 55.38 -3.20
C VAL A 78 -7.15 54.58 -1.92
N ASP A 79 -8.07 54.58 -0.96
CA ASP A 79 -7.93 53.85 0.30
C ASP A 79 -7.83 52.33 0.06
N GLU A 80 -8.63 51.79 -0.85
CA GLU A 80 -8.58 50.38 -1.24
C GLU A 80 -7.24 50.02 -1.90
N PHE A 81 -6.69 50.91 -2.74
CA PHE A 81 -5.37 50.72 -3.35
C PHE A 81 -4.26 50.68 -2.28
N ILE A 82 -4.25 51.67 -1.38
CA ILE A 82 -3.26 51.76 -0.29
C ILE A 82 -3.33 50.51 0.60
N SER A 83 -4.53 50.09 0.99
CA SER A 83 -4.74 48.89 1.81
C SER A 83 -4.23 47.64 1.12
N GLY A 84 -4.55 47.46 -0.17
CA GLY A 84 -4.08 46.31 -0.95
C GLY A 84 -2.57 46.31 -1.15
N LEU A 85 -1.96 47.45 -1.48
CA LEU A 85 -0.50 47.55 -1.62
C LEU A 85 0.23 47.27 -0.30
N ASN A 86 -0.29 47.76 0.83
CA ASN A 86 0.25 47.46 2.15
C ASN A 86 0.14 45.97 2.49
N THR A 87 -0.99 45.35 2.16
CA THR A 87 -1.19 43.90 2.36
C THR A 87 -0.19 43.09 1.55
N LEU A 88 0.05 43.44 0.27
CA LEU A 88 1.02 42.74 -0.58
C LEU A 88 2.47 42.91 -0.09
N LYS A 89 2.80 44.08 0.47
CA LYS A 89 4.14 44.41 0.94
C LYS A 89 4.48 43.79 2.30
N HIS A 90 3.59 43.95 3.28
CA HIS A 90 3.85 43.59 4.67
C HIS A 90 3.14 42.30 5.11
N GLY A 91 2.22 41.78 4.30
CA GLY A 91 1.35 40.68 4.68
C GLY A 91 0.26 41.12 5.65
N GLU A 92 -0.51 40.14 6.11
CA GLU A 92 -1.59 40.33 7.08
C GLU A 92 -1.80 39.03 7.86
N GLN A 93 -1.34 39.03 9.12
CA GLN A 93 -1.30 37.82 9.95
C GLN A 93 -2.69 37.26 10.21
N ASP A 94 -3.69 38.12 10.46
CA ASP A 94 -5.06 37.72 10.76
C ASP A 94 -5.73 36.98 9.59
N ARG A 95 -5.33 37.29 8.35
CA ARG A 95 -5.80 36.59 7.13
C ARG A 95 -4.82 35.49 6.67
N GLY A 96 -3.75 35.25 7.41
CA GLY A 96 -2.72 34.26 7.08
C GLY A 96 -1.94 34.59 5.80
N ILE A 97 -1.88 35.87 5.42
CA ILE A 97 -1.19 36.39 4.23
C ILE A 97 0.26 36.71 4.62
N ALA A 98 1.23 36.05 3.97
CA ALA A 98 2.63 36.38 4.15
C ALA A 98 3.03 37.64 3.36
N SER A 99 4.11 38.28 3.77
CA SER A 99 4.76 39.36 3.01
C SER A 99 5.26 38.87 1.65
N ALA A 100 5.80 39.81 0.85
CA ALA A 100 6.34 39.53 -0.48
C ALA A 100 7.15 38.20 -0.53
N PRO A 101 6.74 37.23 -1.38
CA PRO A 101 7.23 35.85 -1.28
C PRO A 101 8.64 35.64 -1.85
N THR A 102 9.15 36.59 -2.64
CA THR A 102 10.50 36.53 -3.21
C THR A 102 11.15 37.92 -3.23
N PRO A 103 12.49 38.02 -3.24
CA PRO A 103 13.19 39.30 -3.38
C PRO A 103 12.81 40.05 -4.66
N LYS A 104 12.57 39.32 -5.77
CA LYS A 104 12.15 39.92 -7.04
C LYS A 104 10.77 40.56 -6.95
N ILE A 105 9.81 39.89 -6.30
CA ILE A 105 8.46 40.44 -6.08
C ILE A 105 8.52 41.62 -5.11
N ALA A 106 9.37 41.57 -4.09
CA ALA A 106 9.59 42.68 -3.17
C ALA A 106 10.14 43.93 -3.89
N GLU A 107 11.07 43.75 -4.82
CA GLU A 107 11.60 44.86 -5.63
C GLU A 107 10.55 45.43 -6.58
N GLN A 108 9.74 44.58 -7.24
CA GLN A 108 8.63 45.06 -8.06
C GLN A 108 7.59 45.83 -7.25
N LEU A 109 7.26 45.37 -6.03
CA LEU A 109 6.39 46.10 -5.10
C LEU A 109 6.96 47.46 -4.71
N LYS A 110 8.28 47.56 -4.53
CA LYS A 110 8.95 48.82 -4.26
C LYS A 110 8.83 49.78 -5.45
N GLN A 111 9.01 49.30 -6.68
CA GLN A 111 8.81 50.11 -7.89
C GLN A 111 7.36 50.59 -8.02
N VAL A 112 6.39 49.70 -7.81
CA VAL A 112 4.95 50.06 -7.79
C VAL A 112 4.67 51.10 -6.69
N SER A 113 5.29 50.97 -5.52
CA SER A 113 5.12 51.93 -4.43
C SER A 113 5.69 53.32 -4.76
N LEU A 114 6.80 53.40 -5.49
CA LEU A 114 7.35 54.68 -5.94
C LEU A 114 6.43 55.35 -6.96
N LEU A 115 6.02 54.61 -7.99
CA LEU A 115 5.08 55.09 -9.01
C LEU A 115 3.73 55.49 -8.40
N TRP A 116 3.27 54.75 -7.39
CA TRP A 116 2.06 55.10 -6.64
C TRP A 116 2.21 56.42 -5.90
N ASN A 117 3.36 56.71 -5.29
CA ASN A 117 3.56 57.96 -4.57
C ASN A 117 3.44 59.16 -5.52
N ASP A 118 4.09 59.09 -6.68
CA ASP A 118 4.01 60.14 -7.71
C ASP A 118 2.55 60.30 -8.20
N PHE A 119 1.88 59.18 -8.49
CA PHE A 119 0.48 59.19 -8.91
C PHE A 119 -0.45 59.72 -7.82
N HIS A 120 -0.20 59.38 -6.56
CA HIS A 120 -0.98 59.85 -5.42
C HIS A 120 -0.79 61.35 -5.17
N GLU A 121 0.43 61.86 -5.35
CA GLU A 121 0.71 63.30 -5.30
C GLU A 121 -0.11 64.06 -6.37
N ASP A 122 -0.15 63.54 -7.61
CA ASP A 122 -1.00 64.09 -8.67
C ASP A 122 -2.48 64.12 -8.27
N ILE A 123 -2.98 63.07 -7.61
CA ILE A 123 -4.37 63.01 -7.10
C ILE A 123 -4.62 64.11 -6.05
N GLN A 124 -3.69 64.32 -5.13
CA GLN A 124 -3.84 65.36 -4.10
C GLN A 124 -3.78 66.76 -4.72
N ASN A 125 -2.82 66.99 -5.61
CA ASN A 125 -2.70 68.23 -6.36
C ASN A 125 -3.97 68.52 -7.19
N PHE A 126 -4.56 67.51 -7.81
CA PHE A 126 -5.84 67.65 -8.51
C PHE A 126 -6.95 68.16 -7.58
N LYS A 127 -7.12 67.56 -6.40
CA LYS A 127 -8.14 67.97 -5.42
C LYS A 127 -7.93 69.41 -4.92
N LEU A 128 -6.68 69.81 -4.69
CA LEU A 128 -6.31 71.14 -4.25
C LEU A 128 -6.67 72.20 -5.30
N HIS A 129 -6.22 72.00 -6.55
CA HIS A 129 -6.44 72.97 -7.63
C HIS A 129 -7.89 73.04 -8.10
N LEU A 130 -8.68 71.96 -7.96
CA LEU A 130 -10.11 72.00 -8.25
C LEU A 130 -10.88 72.99 -7.34
N ASN A 131 -10.36 73.23 -6.14
CA ASN A 131 -10.92 74.16 -5.15
C ASN A 131 -10.25 75.53 -5.13
N ALA A 132 -9.18 75.74 -5.89
CA ALA A 132 -8.53 77.03 -6.01
C ALA A 132 -9.40 78.04 -6.80
N ASN A 133 -9.28 79.32 -6.42
CA ASN A 133 -9.80 80.48 -7.13
C ASN A 133 -8.61 81.28 -7.69
N ASP A 134 -7.90 80.69 -8.65
CA ASP A 134 -6.75 81.26 -9.34
C ASP A 134 -7.08 81.46 -10.83
N ALA A 135 -6.53 82.50 -11.46
CA ALA A 135 -6.59 82.75 -12.90
C ALA A 135 -5.92 81.63 -13.71
N ASP A 136 -4.88 80.97 -13.18
CA ASP A 136 -4.14 79.91 -13.87
C ASP A 136 -4.70 78.49 -13.62
N LYS A 137 -5.83 78.39 -12.93
CA LYS A 137 -6.46 77.13 -12.50
C LYS A 137 -6.64 76.12 -13.64
N GLU A 138 -7.19 76.55 -14.78
CA GLU A 138 -7.49 75.63 -15.90
C GLU A 138 -6.22 75.07 -16.52
N VAL A 139 -5.17 75.89 -16.65
CA VAL A 139 -3.87 75.47 -17.18
C VAL A 139 -3.22 74.44 -16.26
N GLN A 140 -3.22 74.70 -14.94
CA GLN A 140 -2.67 73.80 -13.94
C GLN A 140 -3.44 72.47 -13.87
N LEU A 141 -4.78 72.51 -13.89
CA LEU A 141 -5.61 71.30 -13.91
C LEU A 141 -5.37 70.46 -15.16
N ASN A 142 -5.27 71.06 -16.35
CA ASN A 142 -5.00 70.33 -17.58
C ASN A 142 -3.62 69.63 -17.56
N HIS A 143 -2.62 70.29 -16.97
CA HIS A 143 -1.30 69.68 -16.77
C HIS A 143 -1.37 68.47 -15.84
N ILE A 144 -2.03 68.62 -14.68
CA ILE A 144 -2.20 67.53 -13.70
C ILE A 144 -2.97 66.35 -14.32
N VAL A 145 -4.08 66.61 -15.02
CA VAL A 145 -4.89 65.57 -15.69
C VAL A 145 -4.07 64.82 -16.74
N THR A 146 -3.20 65.51 -17.47
CA THR A 146 -2.28 64.89 -18.44
C THR A 146 -1.22 64.03 -17.74
N SER A 147 -0.67 64.50 -16.60
CA SER A 147 0.23 63.72 -15.74
C SER A 147 -0.44 62.44 -15.25
N ILE A 148 -1.67 62.55 -14.73
CA ILE A 148 -2.48 61.43 -14.26
C ILE A 148 -2.69 60.39 -15.37
N TYR A 149 -3.02 60.81 -16.60
CA TYR A 149 -3.17 59.89 -17.73
C TYR A 149 -1.89 59.08 -18.00
N LYS A 150 -0.75 59.78 -18.05
CA LYS A 150 0.57 59.15 -18.32
C LYS A 150 0.99 58.22 -17.18
N ASN A 151 0.96 58.72 -15.95
CA ASN A 151 1.37 57.99 -14.75
C ASN A 151 0.48 56.79 -14.47
N ASN A 152 -0.84 56.90 -14.72
CA ASN A 152 -1.75 55.76 -14.67
C ASN A 152 -1.34 54.62 -15.60
N THR A 153 -0.95 54.94 -16.84
CA THR A 153 -0.54 53.91 -17.82
C THR A 153 0.75 53.22 -17.38
N ILE A 154 1.72 53.98 -16.88
CA ILE A 154 3.00 53.45 -16.38
C ILE A 154 2.79 52.58 -15.13
N LEU A 155 1.94 53.05 -14.20
CA LEU A 155 1.61 52.32 -12.99
C LEU A 155 0.84 51.03 -13.31
N LEU A 156 -0.13 51.08 -14.23
CA LEU A 156 -0.88 49.91 -14.69
C LEU A 156 0.06 48.82 -15.22
N ASP A 157 1.01 49.16 -16.09
CA ASP A 157 1.97 48.20 -16.64
C ASP A 157 2.84 47.55 -15.54
N ASN A 158 3.28 48.34 -14.56
CA ASN A 158 4.07 47.82 -13.44
C ASN A 158 3.26 46.95 -12.48
N VAL A 159 1.98 47.29 -12.26
CA VAL A 159 1.06 46.45 -11.50
C VAL A 159 0.73 45.16 -12.28
N ASP A 160 0.62 45.21 -13.61
CA ASP A 160 0.39 44.02 -14.44
C ASP A 160 1.58 43.06 -14.42
N LYS A 161 2.80 43.59 -14.49
CA LYS A 161 4.03 42.83 -14.24
C LYS A 161 4.02 42.19 -12.85
N LEU A 162 3.62 42.94 -11.82
CA LEU A 162 3.50 42.41 -10.46
C LEU A 162 2.51 41.24 -10.38
N VAL A 163 1.33 41.37 -10.98
CA VAL A 163 0.33 40.30 -11.06
C VAL A 163 0.92 39.07 -11.73
N THR A 164 1.58 39.24 -12.87
CA THR A 164 2.24 38.14 -13.61
C THR A 164 3.28 37.44 -12.74
N MET A 165 4.08 38.19 -11.98
CA MET A 165 5.07 37.60 -11.06
C MET A 165 4.42 36.78 -9.94
N TYR A 166 3.31 37.24 -9.35
CA TYR A 166 2.56 36.46 -8.35
C TYR A 166 1.97 35.18 -8.95
N THR A 167 1.41 35.26 -10.17
CA THR A 167 0.88 34.09 -10.88
C THR A 167 1.96 33.04 -11.14
N LEU A 168 3.09 33.43 -11.75
CA LEU A 168 4.20 32.53 -12.04
C LEU A 168 4.82 31.91 -10.78
N TYR A 169 4.91 32.70 -9.70
CA TYR A 169 5.38 32.19 -8.41
C TYR A 169 4.43 31.12 -7.84
N SER A 170 3.11 31.37 -7.86
CA SER A 170 2.13 30.38 -7.40
C SER A 170 2.16 29.11 -8.25
N GLU A 171 2.22 29.24 -9.57
CA GLU A 171 2.30 28.10 -10.48
C GLU A 171 3.54 27.23 -10.22
N SER A 172 4.72 27.83 -10.22
CA SER A 172 6.00 27.13 -10.01
C SER A 172 6.11 26.49 -8.62
N LYS A 173 5.59 27.15 -7.58
CA LYS A 173 5.56 26.59 -6.22
C LYS A 173 4.74 25.29 -6.16
N THR A 174 3.66 25.19 -6.94
CA THR A 174 2.78 24.02 -6.94
C THR A 174 3.27 22.87 -7.83
N GLU A 175 4.18 23.14 -8.76
CA GLU A 175 4.64 22.18 -9.76
C GLU A 175 5.38 20.98 -9.16
N TYR A 176 6.24 21.22 -8.16
CA TYR A 176 6.95 20.15 -7.45
C TYR A 176 5.98 19.18 -6.76
N ILE A 177 4.96 19.72 -6.08
CA ILE A 177 3.98 18.90 -5.35
C ILE A 177 3.11 18.10 -6.32
N LYS A 178 2.67 18.71 -7.44
CA LYS A 178 1.91 18.01 -8.50
C LYS A 178 2.73 16.87 -9.11
N THR A 179 4.01 17.13 -9.42
CA THR A 179 4.93 16.10 -9.93
C THR A 179 5.10 14.95 -8.94
N PHE A 180 5.27 15.26 -7.65
CA PHE A 180 5.31 14.25 -6.58
C PHE A 180 4.02 13.41 -6.52
N GLN A 181 2.85 14.02 -6.66
CA GLN A 181 1.57 13.30 -6.68
C GLN A 181 1.46 12.34 -7.85
N TYR A 182 1.88 12.73 -9.06
CA TYR A 182 1.87 11.84 -10.22
C TYR A 182 2.82 10.65 -10.05
N ILE A 183 4.04 10.89 -9.56
CA ILE A 183 5.01 9.82 -9.29
C ILE A 183 4.47 8.89 -8.20
N SER A 184 3.90 9.44 -7.13
CA SER A 184 3.33 8.64 -6.03
C SER A 184 2.13 7.81 -6.49
N ALA A 185 1.26 8.37 -7.33
CA ALA A 185 0.12 7.65 -7.91
C ALA A 185 0.58 6.49 -8.80
N PHE A 186 1.61 6.70 -9.62
CA PHE A 186 2.20 5.63 -10.42
C PHE A 186 2.84 4.55 -9.55
N ALA A 187 3.56 4.93 -8.50
CA ALA A 187 4.13 3.98 -7.54
C ALA A 187 3.04 3.18 -6.79
N LEU A 188 1.94 3.83 -6.38
CA LEU A 188 0.77 3.14 -5.80
C LEU A 188 0.23 2.08 -6.73
N LEU A 189 0.11 2.40 -8.02
CA LEU A 189 -0.40 1.46 -9.02
C LEU A 189 0.54 0.24 -9.17
N LEU A 190 1.85 0.45 -9.19
CA LEU A 190 2.82 -0.65 -9.23
C LEU A 190 2.77 -1.52 -7.97
N ILE A 191 2.69 -0.91 -6.79
CA ILE A 191 2.57 -1.63 -5.51
C ILE A 191 1.26 -2.42 -5.48
N PHE A 192 0.17 -1.84 -5.96
CA PHE A 192 -1.13 -2.49 -6.02
C PHE A 192 -1.10 -3.71 -6.96
N ILE A 193 -0.52 -3.58 -8.15
CA ILE A 193 -0.33 -4.70 -9.08
C ILE A 193 0.55 -5.78 -8.44
N TYR A 194 1.66 -5.39 -7.81
CA TYR A 194 2.54 -6.33 -7.10
C TYR A 194 1.80 -7.07 -5.98
N ALA A 195 0.94 -6.38 -5.22
CA ALA A 195 0.12 -7.00 -4.19
C ALA A 195 -0.87 -8.02 -4.77
N LEU A 196 -1.50 -7.73 -5.93
CA LEU A 196 -2.36 -8.68 -6.63
C LEU A 196 -1.60 -9.91 -7.12
N VAL A 197 -0.39 -9.73 -7.64
CA VAL A 197 0.47 -10.85 -8.06
C VAL A 197 0.86 -11.72 -6.86
N GLN A 198 1.25 -11.11 -5.74
CA GLN A 198 1.56 -11.84 -4.50
C GLN A 198 0.36 -12.62 -3.98
N LEU A 199 -0.85 -12.05 -4.05
CA LEU A 199 -2.07 -12.75 -3.66
C LEU A 199 -2.31 -13.99 -4.52
N ARG A 200 -2.14 -13.88 -5.84
CA ARG A 200 -2.25 -15.04 -6.76
C ARG A 200 -1.17 -16.10 -6.55
N LEU A 201 0.04 -15.71 -6.17
CA LEU A 201 1.11 -16.67 -5.84
C LEU A 201 0.75 -17.48 -4.60
N ILE A 202 0.23 -16.83 -3.56
CA ILE A 202 -0.22 -17.51 -2.34
C ILE A 202 -1.37 -18.46 -2.66
N GLU A 203 -2.35 -18.02 -3.47
CA GLU A 203 -3.44 -18.87 -3.97
C GLU A 203 -2.90 -20.12 -4.67
N SER A 204 -1.93 -19.96 -5.58
CA SER A 204 -1.30 -21.08 -6.28
C SER A 204 -0.59 -22.07 -5.35
N HIS A 205 0.12 -21.60 -4.31
CA HIS A 205 0.78 -22.50 -3.35
C HIS A 205 -0.24 -23.28 -2.50
N VAL A 206 -1.37 -22.64 -2.16
CA VAL A 206 -2.48 -23.30 -1.48
C VAL A 206 -3.13 -24.34 -2.39
N ASP A 207 -3.35 -24.01 -3.66
CA ASP A 207 -3.91 -24.94 -4.64
C ASP A 207 -3.01 -26.16 -4.85
N GLU A 208 -1.70 -25.97 -4.99
CA GLU A 208 -0.72 -27.06 -5.11
C GLU A 208 -0.76 -27.99 -3.89
N PHE A 209 -0.79 -27.41 -2.68
CA PHE A 209 -0.94 -28.17 -1.44
C PHE A 209 -2.27 -28.96 -1.41
N MET A 210 -3.38 -28.32 -1.81
CA MET A 210 -4.70 -28.94 -1.85
C MET A 210 -4.79 -30.05 -2.90
N GLU A 211 -4.17 -29.86 -4.06
CA GLU A 211 -4.11 -30.88 -5.12
C GLU A 211 -3.31 -32.09 -4.66
N TYR A 212 -2.16 -31.89 -4.03
CA TYR A 212 -1.41 -32.99 -3.42
C TYR A 212 -2.23 -33.71 -2.34
N SER A 213 -2.92 -32.98 -1.46
CA SER A 213 -3.81 -33.61 -0.48
C SER A 213 -4.92 -34.44 -1.14
N LYS A 214 -5.46 -34.01 -2.28
CA LYS A 214 -6.44 -34.79 -3.06
C LYS A 214 -5.80 -36.02 -3.70
N ARG A 215 -4.60 -35.90 -4.24
CA ARG A 215 -3.86 -37.02 -4.83
C ARG A 215 -3.56 -38.10 -3.79
N LEU A 216 -3.15 -37.72 -2.59
CA LEU A 216 -2.96 -38.65 -1.47
C LEU A 216 -4.20 -39.49 -1.15
N ILE A 217 -5.39 -38.93 -1.36
CA ILE A 217 -6.66 -39.64 -1.15
C ILE A 217 -6.98 -40.54 -2.35
N ASN A 218 -6.72 -40.07 -3.57
CA ASN A 218 -7.22 -40.69 -4.80
C ASN A 218 -6.26 -41.70 -5.46
N GLU A 219 -4.97 -41.76 -5.10
CA GLU A 219 -4.03 -42.73 -5.66
C GLU A 219 -4.32 -44.15 -5.13
N GLU A 220 -4.72 -45.07 -6.03
CA GLU A 220 -4.95 -46.51 -5.74
C GLU A 220 -3.66 -47.31 -5.47
N SER A 221 -2.50 -46.65 -5.35
CA SER A 221 -1.22 -47.33 -5.45
C SER A 221 -0.87 -48.14 -4.20
N THR A 222 -0.39 -49.35 -4.43
CA THR A 222 0.23 -50.26 -3.46
C THR A 222 1.67 -49.86 -3.08
N GLU A 223 2.15 -48.71 -3.56
CA GLU A 223 3.50 -48.19 -3.31
C GLU A 223 3.54 -47.20 -2.13
N LYS A 224 4.76 -46.95 -1.62
CA LYS A 224 4.99 -46.02 -0.50
C LYS A 224 4.50 -44.61 -0.87
N ILE A 225 3.80 -43.98 0.06
CA ILE A 225 3.32 -42.60 -0.10
C ILE A 225 4.55 -41.68 -0.21
N GLN A 226 4.66 -40.93 -1.30
CA GLN A 226 5.78 -40.01 -1.49
C GLN A 226 5.58 -38.72 -0.67
N PRO A 227 6.61 -38.20 0.01
CA PRO A 227 6.51 -36.95 0.75
C PRO A 227 6.28 -35.75 -0.18
N LEU A 228 5.53 -34.77 0.32
CA LEU A 228 5.28 -33.48 -0.32
C LEU A 228 6.56 -32.65 -0.36
N ASN A 229 6.91 -32.16 -1.54
CA ASN A 229 7.97 -31.18 -1.71
C ASN A 229 7.40 -29.93 -2.36
N ILE A 230 6.99 -28.96 -1.55
CA ILE A 230 6.51 -27.65 -2.00
C ILE A 230 7.43 -26.56 -1.49
N ASN A 231 7.63 -25.54 -2.31
CA ASN A 231 8.33 -24.33 -1.91
C ASN A 231 7.31 -23.22 -1.70
N ALA A 232 6.87 -23.04 -0.45
CA ALA A 232 5.76 -22.16 -0.11
C ALA A 232 6.09 -21.27 1.12
N GLU A 233 5.12 -20.46 1.55
CA GLU A 233 5.21 -19.70 2.78
C GLU A 233 5.36 -20.59 4.01
N SER A 234 5.94 -20.03 5.07
CA SER A 234 6.35 -20.79 6.25
C SER A 234 5.20 -21.53 6.96
N GLU A 235 3.97 -21.02 6.87
CA GLU A 235 2.77 -21.66 7.39
C GLU A 235 2.41 -22.91 6.59
N ILE A 236 2.51 -22.84 5.25
CA ILE A 236 2.22 -23.97 4.37
C ILE A 236 3.32 -25.03 4.52
N LEU A 237 4.59 -24.61 4.62
CA LEU A 237 5.72 -25.51 4.88
C LEU A 237 5.57 -26.25 6.21
N GLU A 238 5.14 -25.59 7.28
CA GLU A 238 4.93 -26.23 8.58
C GLU A 238 3.84 -27.31 8.55
N VAL A 239 2.77 -27.07 7.81
CA VAL A 239 1.72 -28.09 7.57
C VAL A 239 2.26 -29.22 6.71
N SER A 240 3.01 -28.91 5.64
CA SER A 240 3.67 -29.89 4.77
C SER A 240 4.62 -30.80 5.55
N ASP A 241 5.47 -30.25 6.42
CA ASP A 241 6.41 -31.01 7.26
C ASP A 241 5.67 -31.96 8.23
N THR A 242 4.54 -31.51 8.77
CA THR A 242 3.69 -32.33 9.65
C THR A 242 3.10 -33.51 8.89
N ILE A 243 2.57 -33.27 7.69
CA ILE A 243 2.04 -34.32 6.80
C ILE A 243 3.16 -35.27 6.37
N ASN A 244 4.33 -34.77 6.01
CA ASN A 244 5.50 -35.58 5.64
C ASN A 244 5.97 -36.47 6.79
N CYS A 245 5.96 -35.97 8.02
CA CYS A 245 6.27 -36.76 9.21
C CYS A 245 5.25 -37.89 9.42
N PHE A 246 3.96 -37.60 9.22
CA PHE A 246 2.89 -38.60 9.27
C PHE A 246 3.05 -39.67 8.18
N ILE A 247 3.30 -39.26 6.93
CA ILE A 247 3.60 -40.14 5.80
C ILE A 247 4.78 -41.07 6.11
N LYS A 248 5.87 -40.52 6.67
CA LYS A 248 7.05 -41.31 7.05
C LYS A 248 6.72 -42.37 8.10
N LYS A 249 5.88 -42.04 9.09
CA LYS A 249 5.44 -43.00 10.12
C LYS A 249 4.56 -44.11 9.53
N ILE A 250 3.64 -43.77 8.62
CA ILE A 250 2.82 -44.77 7.92
C ILE A 250 3.70 -45.71 7.10
N ASN A 251 4.56 -45.15 6.24
CA ASN A 251 5.45 -45.95 5.40
C ASN A 251 6.35 -46.88 6.25
N SER A 252 6.88 -46.37 7.36
CA SER A 252 7.69 -47.20 8.28
C SER A 252 6.87 -48.30 8.95
N ALA A 253 5.64 -48.03 9.39
CA ALA A 253 4.76 -49.04 9.98
C ALA A 253 4.40 -50.13 8.95
N MET A 254 4.16 -49.74 7.70
CA MET A 254 3.90 -50.64 6.58
C MET A 254 5.11 -51.53 6.28
N ASP A 255 6.32 -50.97 6.26
CA ASP A 255 7.58 -51.71 6.08
C ASP A 255 7.79 -52.76 7.19
N TYR A 256 7.67 -52.36 8.46
CA TYR A 256 7.78 -53.28 9.59
C TYR A 256 6.70 -54.36 9.58
N SER A 257 5.47 -54.03 9.17
CA SER A 257 4.39 -55.00 9.03
C SER A 257 4.66 -56.02 7.93
N ASN A 258 5.19 -55.58 6.78
CA ASN A 258 5.56 -56.50 5.69
C ASN A 258 6.71 -57.43 6.08
N GLU A 259 7.75 -56.91 6.74
CA GLU A 259 8.86 -57.73 7.23
C GLU A 259 8.38 -58.75 8.28
N ALA A 260 7.57 -58.30 9.24
CA ALA A 260 7.02 -59.19 10.28
C ALA A 260 6.11 -60.28 9.70
N LEU A 261 5.32 -59.98 8.67
CA LEU A 261 4.52 -60.96 7.95
C LEU A 261 5.39 -62.05 7.30
N LEU A 262 6.45 -61.64 6.60
CA LEU A 262 7.37 -62.56 5.93
C LEU A 262 8.08 -63.47 6.93
N GLN A 263 8.63 -62.89 8.00
CA GLN A 263 9.32 -63.66 9.05
C GLN A 263 8.36 -64.62 9.77
N SER A 264 7.13 -64.18 10.06
CA SER A 264 6.12 -65.00 10.73
C SER A 264 5.67 -66.17 9.85
N GLN A 265 5.52 -65.97 8.54
CA GLN A 265 5.25 -67.05 7.58
C GLN A 265 6.40 -68.05 7.51
N ASN A 266 7.64 -67.58 7.38
CA ASN A 266 8.82 -68.45 7.33
C ASN A 266 9.01 -69.25 8.64
N ALA A 267 8.77 -68.61 9.79
CA ALA A 267 8.86 -69.27 11.09
C ALA A 267 7.77 -70.34 11.27
N ALA A 268 6.55 -70.08 10.80
CA ALA A 268 5.47 -71.07 10.81
C ALA A 268 5.82 -72.30 9.98
N LEU A 269 6.32 -72.11 8.74
CA LEU A 269 6.76 -73.21 7.88
C LEU A 269 7.86 -74.07 8.52
N LYS A 270 8.83 -73.45 9.18
CA LYS A 270 9.90 -74.19 9.88
C LYS A 270 9.39 -74.98 11.09
N LEU A 271 8.42 -74.44 11.83
CA LEU A 271 7.83 -75.17 12.95
C LEU A 271 6.98 -76.35 12.47
N GLU A 272 6.31 -76.22 11.33
CA GLU A 272 5.60 -77.32 10.67
C GLU A 272 6.58 -78.44 10.26
N GLU A 273 7.70 -78.09 9.60
CA GLU A 273 8.78 -79.04 9.25
C GLU A 273 9.36 -79.75 10.49
N ILE A 274 9.59 -79.02 11.59
CA ILE A 274 10.07 -79.61 12.86
C ILE A 274 9.00 -80.53 13.49
N THR A 275 7.71 -80.22 13.32
CA THR A 275 6.61 -81.05 13.83
C THR A 275 6.58 -82.39 13.08
N ASP A 276 6.72 -82.36 11.75
CA ASP A 276 6.82 -83.57 10.92
C ASP A 276 8.04 -84.44 11.29
N GLU A 277 9.17 -83.79 11.65
CA GLU A 277 10.35 -84.50 12.17
C GLU A 277 10.09 -85.15 13.54
N PHE A 278 9.38 -84.46 14.45
CA PHE A 278 9.00 -85.03 15.75
C PHE A 278 8.10 -86.25 15.58
N ASP A 279 7.08 -86.18 14.72
CA ASP A 279 6.20 -87.29 14.39
C ASP A 279 6.98 -88.52 13.90
N THR A 280 7.94 -88.29 12.99
CA THR A 280 8.79 -89.36 12.44
C THR A 280 9.64 -90.01 13.52
N ILE A 281 10.28 -89.21 14.39
CA ILE A 281 11.14 -89.72 15.47
C ILE A 281 10.30 -90.45 16.55
N LEU A 282 9.09 -89.98 16.84
CA LEU A 282 8.16 -90.63 17.76
C LEU A 282 7.70 -91.99 17.24
N ASP A 283 7.40 -92.09 15.95
CA ASP A 283 7.03 -93.35 15.28
C ASP A 283 8.18 -94.37 15.27
N GLU A 284 9.43 -93.92 15.16
CA GLU A 284 10.62 -94.77 15.25
C GLU A 284 10.91 -95.25 16.67
N LEU A 285 10.67 -94.40 17.68
CA LEU A 285 11.08 -94.67 19.06
C LEU A 285 10.24 -95.74 19.78
N LYS A 286 9.01 -96.04 19.33
CA LYS A 286 8.10 -97.16 19.73
C LYS A 286 8.07 -97.67 21.19
N ASP A 287 8.62 -96.93 22.15
CA ASP A 287 8.84 -97.40 23.52
C ASP A 287 8.69 -96.28 24.58
N LYS A 288 8.22 -96.68 25.77
CA LYS A 288 7.80 -95.81 26.89
C LYS A 288 8.99 -95.24 27.68
N SER A 289 9.94 -94.59 27.01
CA SER A 289 11.06 -93.90 27.66
C SER A 289 10.69 -92.49 28.14
N LEU A 290 11.41 -91.96 29.13
CA LEU A 290 11.24 -90.57 29.61
C LEU A 290 11.39 -89.55 28.45
N SER A 291 12.17 -89.89 27.42
CA SER A 291 12.47 -89.04 26.26
C SER A 291 11.28 -88.84 25.32
N SER A 292 10.41 -89.85 25.12
CA SER A 292 9.21 -89.68 24.28
C SER A 292 8.20 -88.70 24.89
N LYS A 293 8.14 -88.61 26.22
CA LYS A 293 7.33 -87.61 26.92
C LYS A 293 7.83 -86.18 26.68
N TYR A 294 9.15 -85.95 26.69
CA TYR A 294 9.73 -84.64 26.37
C TYR A 294 9.57 -84.28 24.88
N LEU A 295 9.60 -85.29 24.00
CA LEU A 295 9.43 -85.11 22.57
C LEU A 295 7.97 -84.75 22.22
N ASN A 296 6.98 -85.50 22.72
CA ASN A 296 5.55 -85.12 22.60
C ASN A 296 5.29 -83.71 23.13
N ASN A 297 5.85 -83.37 24.30
CA ASN A 297 5.63 -82.05 24.88
C ASN A 297 6.34 -80.93 24.07
N SER A 298 7.38 -81.26 23.31
CA SER A 298 8.06 -80.32 22.41
C SER A 298 7.30 -80.14 21.10
N GLU A 299 6.73 -81.22 20.57
CA GLU A 299 5.81 -81.24 19.43
C GLU A 299 4.56 -80.38 19.73
N ASP A 300 3.89 -80.62 20.88
CA ASP A 300 2.75 -79.82 21.33
C ASP A 300 3.08 -78.32 21.40
N ILE A 301 4.29 -77.98 21.89
CA ILE A 301 4.77 -76.59 21.95
C ILE A 301 5.06 -76.03 20.55
N ALA A 302 5.62 -76.83 19.64
CA ALA A 302 5.88 -76.43 18.26
C ALA A 302 4.57 -76.15 17.51
N ILE A 303 3.57 -77.04 17.64
CA ILE A 303 2.22 -76.88 17.10
C ILE A 303 1.57 -75.61 17.67
N ALA A 304 1.55 -75.46 19.01
CA ALA A 304 0.96 -74.28 19.65
C ALA A 304 1.67 -72.97 19.24
N SER A 305 2.99 -73.02 19.01
CA SER A 305 3.77 -71.87 18.54
C SER A 305 3.47 -71.55 17.07
N ALA A 306 3.34 -72.56 16.21
CA ALA A 306 2.97 -72.40 14.80
C ALA A 306 1.55 -71.81 14.68
N GLU A 307 0.58 -72.33 15.42
CA GLU A 307 -0.78 -71.78 15.50
C GLU A 307 -0.77 -70.33 16.02
N GLY A 308 0.03 -70.04 17.05
CA GLY A 308 0.23 -68.70 17.59
C GLY A 308 0.81 -67.71 16.57
N LEU A 309 1.78 -68.15 15.77
CA LEU A 309 2.36 -67.37 14.67
C LEU A 309 1.35 -67.14 13.55
N ILE A 310 0.61 -68.17 13.12
CA ILE A 310 -0.46 -68.04 12.10
C ILE A 310 -1.51 -67.02 12.55
N LYS A 311 -1.92 -67.06 13.82
CA LYS A 311 -2.85 -66.07 14.39
C LYS A 311 -2.27 -64.66 14.40
N SER A 312 -0.97 -64.52 14.65
CA SER A 312 -0.25 -63.23 14.64
C SER A 312 -0.06 -62.70 13.23
N THR A 313 0.29 -63.56 12.26
CA THR A 313 0.32 -63.26 10.82
C THR A 313 -1.04 -62.73 10.37
N LYS A 314 -2.14 -63.39 10.76
CA LYS A 314 -3.49 -62.93 10.42
C LYS A 314 -3.82 -61.56 11.01
N LYS A 315 -3.37 -61.27 12.25
CA LYS A 315 -3.54 -59.93 12.86
C LYS A 315 -2.71 -58.86 12.15
N LEU A 316 -1.47 -59.17 11.77
CA LEU A 316 -0.61 -58.27 11.00
C LEU A 316 -1.16 -58.04 9.59
N GLN A 317 -1.75 -59.06 8.98
CA GLN A 317 -2.42 -58.95 7.70
C GLN A 317 -3.68 -58.08 7.80
N ASN A 318 -4.49 -58.26 8.85
CA ASN A 318 -5.59 -57.35 9.14
C ASN A 318 -5.12 -55.92 9.41
N LEU A 319 -4.00 -55.72 10.13
CA LEU A 319 -3.44 -54.39 10.36
C LEU A 319 -2.97 -53.76 9.04
N LYS A 320 -2.31 -54.54 8.17
CA LYS A 320 -1.92 -54.11 6.83
C LYS A 320 -3.15 -53.72 6.01
N GLU A 321 -4.18 -54.54 6.00
CA GLU A 321 -5.44 -54.25 5.31
C GLU A 321 -6.14 -53.03 5.91
N GLU A 322 -6.13 -52.84 7.23
CA GLU A 322 -6.68 -51.65 7.88
C GLU A 322 -5.85 -50.40 7.59
N LEU A 323 -4.52 -50.50 7.51
CA LEU A 323 -3.65 -49.40 7.07
C LEU A 323 -3.92 -49.06 5.61
N GLU A 324 -4.04 -50.05 4.72
CA GLU A 324 -4.45 -49.89 3.32
C GLU A 324 -5.87 -49.31 3.19
N LYS A 325 -6.79 -49.71 4.07
CA LYS A 325 -8.14 -49.15 4.17
C LYS A 325 -8.16 -47.77 4.81
N LEU A 326 -7.23 -47.40 5.67
CA LEU A 326 -7.11 -46.05 6.20
C LEU A 326 -6.67 -45.11 5.07
N THR A 327 -5.82 -45.61 4.17
CA THR A 327 -5.54 -44.99 2.87
C THR A 327 -6.79 -44.91 1.99
N LYS A 328 -7.64 -45.97 1.92
CA LYS A 328 -8.87 -45.98 1.08
C LYS A 328 -10.11 -45.29 1.67
N SER A 329 -10.34 -45.29 2.98
CA SER A 329 -11.57 -44.77 3.63
C SER A 329 -11.61 -43.24 3.65
N CYS A 330 -10.46 -42.59 3.47
CA CYS A 330 -10.39 -41.17 3.17
C CYS A 330 -11.05 -40.82 1.81
N GLN A 331 -11.36 -41.79 0.94
CA GLN A 331 -11.98 -41.61 -0.39
C GLN A 331 -13.50 -41.41 -0.36
N THR A 332 -14.19 -41.82 0.71
CA THR A 332 -15.68 -41.82 0.76
C THR A 332 -16.31 -40.62 1.47
N SER A 333 -15.49 -39.71 2.00
CA SER A 333 -15.94 -38.49 2.70
C SER A 333 -15.90 -37.21 1.85
N SER A 334 -15.61 -37.33 0.54
CA SER A 334 -15.53 -36.22 -0.42
C SER A 334 -16.59 -36.29 -1.52
N ILE A 335 -17.86 -36.41 -1.13
CA ILE A 335 -19.02 -36.02 -1.96
C ILE A 335 -19.64 -34.76 -1.37
#